data_AF-A0A9X3PCX4-F1
#
_entry.id   AF-A0A9X3PCX4-F1
#
_cell.length_a   1.000
_cell.length_b   1.000
_cell.length_c   1.000
_cell.angle_alpha   90.00
_cell.angle_beta   90.00
_cell.angle_gamma   90.00
#
_symmetry.space_group_name_H-M   'P 1'
#
loop_
_entity.id
_entity.type
_entity.pdbx_description
1 polymer ?
#
loop_
_entity_poly.entity_id
_entity_poly.type
_entity_poly.pdbx_seq_one_letter_code
_entity_poly.pdbx_strand_id
1 'polypeptide(L)'
;MNERGAPIDTSIIARDQQALREIGRTGKTELYTTPETGGNVFTCITKAHPNLGDHDTLVISCNVNSFQGSDLYADASLYRPRYINVHAQLPRR
;
A
#
# COMPACT_ATOMS: atom_id res chain seq x y z
N MET A 1 10.57 12.72 0.42
CA MET A 1 9.72 13.31 1.48
C MET A 1 8.37 13.67 0.86
N ASN A 2 7.26 13.60 1.59
CA ASN A 2 5.99 14.15 1.11
C ASN A 2 6.01 15.70 1.14
N GLU A 3 4.96 16.35 0.66
CA GLU A 3 4.82 17.82 0.61
C GLU A 3 4.96 18.52 1.99
N ARG A 4 4.95 17.77 3.09
CA ARG A 4 5.13 18.23 4.47
C ARG A 4 6.50 17.89 5.06
N GLY A 5 7.46 17.45 4.25
CA GLY A 5 8.80 17.08 4.71
C GLY A 5 8.85 15.77 5.52
N ALA A 6 7.75 15.03 5.62
CA ALA A 6 7.74 13.75 6.31
C ALA A 6 8.29 12.63 5.40
N PRO A 7 8.93 11.59 5.96
CA PRO A 7 9.25 10.39 5.19
C PRO A 7 7.96 9.80 4.58
N ILE A 8 8.07 9.29 3.36
CA ILE A 8 6.96 8.54 2.77
C ILE A 8 6.85 7.21 3.51
N ASP A 9 5.63 6.89 3.93
CA ASP A 9 5.32 5.65 4.63
C ASP A 9 5.51 4.46 3.68
N THR A 10 6.22 3.44 4.14
CA THR A 10 6.47 2.19 3.42
C THR A 10 5.39 1.14 3.73
N SER A 11 4.59 1.36 4.77
CA SER A 11 3.70 0.34 5.33
C SER A 11 2.27 0.46 4.79
N ILE A 12 1.75 -0.65 4.28
CA ILE A 12 0.33 -0.83 3.98
C ILE A 12 -0.35 -1.32 5.25
N ILE A 13 -1.26 -0.53 5.80
CA ILE A 13 -1.87 -0.75 7.11
C ILE A 13 -3.38 -1.01 6.96
N ALA A 14 -3.86 -2.13 7.50
CA ALA A 14 -5.28 -2.34 7.78
C ALA A 14 -5.66 -1.69 9.11
N ARG A 15 -6.90 -1.21 9.18
CA ARG A 15 -7.51 -0.72 10.42
C ARG A 15 -8.85 -1.37 10.62
N ASP A 16 -9.13 -1.79 11.85
CA ASP A 16 -10.47 -2.25 12.21
C ASP A 16 -11.48 -1.08 12.25
N GLN A 17 -12.77 -1.42 12.32
CA GLN A 17 -13.85 -0.43 12.29
C GLN A 17 -13.86 0.49 13.53
N GLN A 18 -13.33 0.02 14.67
CA GLN A 18 -13.26 0.81 15.90
C GLN A 18 -12.13 1.85 15.81
N ALA A 19 -10.99 1.45 15.24
CA ALA A 19 -9.85 2.30 14.92
C ALA A 19 -10.13 3.33 13.81
N LEU A 20 -11.19 3.14 13.02
CA LEU A 20 -11.68 4.17 12.09
C LEU A 20 -12.53 5.24 12.79
N ARG A 21 -13.15 4.90 13.92
CA ARG A 21 -14.05 5.80 14.68
C ARG A 21 -13.29 6.66 15.69
N GLU A 22 -12.19 6.13 16.22
CA GLU A 22 -11.31 6.85 17.13
C GLU A 22 -10.13 7.44 16.35
N ILE A 23 -9.79 8.72 16.58
CA ILE A 23 -8.52 9.31 16.08
C ILE A 23 -7.38 8.76 16.96
N GLY A 24 -7.18 7.43 16.91
CA GLY A 24 -6.28 6.66 17.77
C GLY A 24 -5.29 5.82 16.97
N ARG A 25 -4.18 5.43 17.61
CA ARG A 25 -3.15 4.55 17.04
C ARG A 25 -3.46 3.05 17.22
N THR A 26 -4.50 2.72 17.97
CA THR A 26 -4.94 1.35 18.27
C THR A 26 -5.64 0.73 17.06
N GLY A 27 -5.71 -0.61 17.00
CA GLY A 27 -6.41 -1.35 15.93
C GLY A 27 -5.77 -1.25 14.53
N LYS A 28 -4.44 -1.06 14.46
CA LYS A 28 -3.66 -1.09 13.22
C LYS A 28 -2.97 -2.45 13.06
N THR A 29 -3.05 -3.00 11.86
CA THR A 29 -2.30 -4.19 11.46
C THR A 29 -1.49 -3.84 10.23
N GLU A 30 -0.16 -3.98 10.30
CA GLU A 30 0.67 -3.90 9.09
C GLU A 30 0.44 -5.15 8.24
N LEU A 31 0.01 -4.95 7.00
CA LEU A 31 -0.23 -6.03 6.04
C LEU A 31 1.00 -6.32 5.20
N TYR A 32 1.76 -5.27 4.86
CA TYR A 32 2.91 -5.36 3.98
C TYR A 32 3.78 -4.11 4.07
N THR A 33 5.10 -4.28 4.05
CA THR A 33 6.06 -3.19 3.87
C THR A 33 6.57 -3.22 2.43
N THR A 34 6.42 -2.13 1.70
CA THR A 34 6.86 -2.07 0.29
C THR A 34 8.37 -1.93 0.18
N PRO A 35 9.09 -2.92 -0.35
CA PRO A 35 10.55 -2.89 -0.43
C PRO A 35 11.07 -1.84 -1.42
N GLU A 36 10.24 -1.41 -2.38
CA GLU A 36 10.65 -0.45 -3.42
C GLU A 36 10.63 1.01 -2.95
N THR A 37 9.97 1.31 -1.83
CA THR A 37 9.92 2.68 -1.32
C THR A 37 11.25 3.04 -0.67
N GLY A 38 11.93 4.04 -1.23
CA GLY A 38 13.22 4.50 -0.77
C GLY A 38 13.85 5.50 -1.75
N GLY A 39 14.61 6.46 -1.24
CA GLY A 39 15.28 7.47 -2.06
C GLY A 39 14.29 8.24 -2.94
N ASN A 40 14.39 8.05 -4.26
CA ASN A 40 13.55 8.73 -5.26
C ASN A 40 12.25 7.98 -5.59
N VAL A 41 12.08 6.77 -5.08
CA VAL A 41 10.99 5.87 -5.44
C VAL A 41 10.00 5.71 -4.28
N PHE A 42 8.72 5.66 -4.59
CA PHE A 42 7.65 5.59 -3.59
C PHE A 42 6.44 4.78 -4.05
N THR A 43 5.78 4.12 -3.10
CA THR A 43 4.51 3.42 -3.31
C THR A 43 3.33 4.40 -3.33
N CYS A 44 2.40 4.20 -4.25
CA CYS A 44 1.20 5.01 -4.41
C CYS A 44 0.00 4.18 -4.91
N ILE A 45 -1.18 4.80 -4.88
CA ILE A 45 -2.44 4.23 -5.42
C ILE A 45 -2.71 2.82 -4.87
N THR A 46 -2.55 2.64 -3.55
CA THR A 46 -2.85 1.37 -2.88
C THR A 46 -4.36 1.11 -2.93
N LYS A 47 -4.75 -0.07 -3.41
CA LYS A 47 -6.14 -0.51 -3.55
C LYS A 47 -6.30 -1.95 -3.08
N ALA A 48 -7.37 -2.21 -2.34
CA ALA A 48 -7.77 -3.55 -1.94
C ALA A 48 -8.74 -4.13 -2.98
N HIS A 49 -8.57 -5.42 -3.32
CA HIS A 49 -9.39 -6.17 -4.26
C HIS A 49 -10.03 -7.36 -3.55
N PRO A 50 -11.06 -7.13 -2.71
CA PRO A 50 -11.68 -8.21 -1.94
C PRO A 50 -12.32 -9.29 -2.83
N ASN A 51 -12.58 -8.99 -4.11
CA ASN A 51 -13.14 -9.92 -5.10
C ASN A 51 -12.12 -10.87 -5.73
N LEU A 52 -10.82 -10.63 -5.53
CA LEU A 52 -9.75 -11.45 -6.11
C LEU A 52 -9.06 -12.35 -5.07
N GLY A 53 -9.28 -12.08 -3.77
CA GLY A 53 -8.81 -12.92 -2.67
C GLY A 53 -9.78 -14.04 -2.32
N ASP A 54 -9.42 -14.81 -1.30
CA ASP A 54 -10.25 -15.86 -0.69
C ASP A 54 -10.60 -15.53 0.78
N HIS A 55 -10.92 -16.54 1.58
CA HIS A 55 -11.32 -16.36 2.99
C HIS A 55 -10.19 -15.75 3.85
N ASP A 56 -8.94 -16.10 3.58
CA ASP A 56 -7.79 -15.77 4.43
C ASP A 56 -6.76 -14.90 3.70
N THR A 57 -7.05 -14.50 2.46
CA THR A 57 -6.19 -13.66 1.63
C THR A 57 -6.93 -12.45 1.09
N LEU A 58 -6.24 -11.31 1.13
CA LEU A 58 -6.64 -10.10 0.43
C LEU A 58 -5.62 -9.80 -0.67
N VAL A 59 -6.10 -9.59 -1.89
CA VAL A 59 -5.27 -9.08 -2.97
C VAL A 59 -5.20 -7.56 -2.85
N ILE A 60 -3.99 -7.02 -2.76
CA ILE A 60 -3.73 -5.59 -2.78
C ILE A 60 -2.99 -5.26 -4.07
N SER A 61 -3.38 -4.18 -4.75
CA SER A 61 -2.54 -3.58 -5.78
C SER A 61 -1.95 -2.27 -5.30
N CYS A 62 -0.69 -2.02 -5.61
CA CYS A 62 -0.07 -0.72 -5.47
C CYS A 62 0.79 -0.41 -6.69
N ASN A 63 0.98 0.87 -6.98
CA ASN A 63 1.93 1.33 -7.97
C ASN A 63 3.20 1.80 -7.27
N VAL A 64 4.33 1.67 -7.94
CA VAL A 64 5.58 2.28 -7.53
C VAL A 64 5.87 3.44 -8.49
N ASN A 65 6.25 4.60 -7.98
CA ASN A 65 6.45 5.82 -8.77
C ASN A 65 7.75 6.51 -8.36
N SER A 66 8.23 7.43 -9.19
CA SER A 66 9.40 8.26 -8.91
C SER A 66 8.99 9.71 -8.66
N PHE A 67 9.73 10.43 -7.80
CA PHE A 67 9.57 11.89 -7.70
C PHE A 67 10.14 12.62 -8.92
N GLN A 68 10.97 11.94 -9.71
CA GLN A 68 11.54 12.48 -10.94
C GLN A 68 10.82 11.90 -12.16
N GLY A 69 10.09 12.76 -12.87
CA GLY A 69 9.25 12.34 -14.00
C GLY A 69 10.02 11.69 -15.15
N SER A 70 11.29 12.03 -15.38
CA SER A 70 12.11 11.41 -16.43
C SER A 70 12.33 9.91 -16.22
N ASP A 71 12.32 9.45 -14.96
CA ASP A 71 12.53 8.04 -14.63
C ASP A 71 11.41 7.17 -15.19
N LEU A 72 10.19 7.71 -15.31
CA LEU A 72 9.01 7.00 -15.83
C LEU A 72 9.13 6.70 -17.33
N TYR A 73 9.97 7.45 -18.04
CA TYR A 73 10.27 7.20 -19.45
C TYR A 73 11.51 6.31 -19.62
N ALA A 74 12.40 6.30 -18.62
CA ALA A 74 13.63 5.51 -18.64
C ALA A 74 13.43 4.07 -18.12
N ASP A 75 12.50 3.87 -17.18
CA ASP A 75 12.22 2.58 -16.55
C ASP A 75 10.72 2.25 -16.61
N ALA A 76 10.39 1.28 -17.48
CA ALA A 76 9.02 0.81 -17.67
C ALA A 76 8.45 -0.01 -16.50
N SER A 77 9.27 -0.37 -15.50
CA SER A 77 8.82 -1.04 -14.27
C SER A 77 8.17 -0.07 -13.27
N LEU A 78 8.39 1.24 -13.45
CA LEU A 78 7.72 2.31 -12.71
C LEU A 78 6.31 2.55 -13.26
N TYR A 79 5.46 3.10 -12.40
CA TYR A 79 4.05 3.39 -12.67
C TYR A 79 3.24 2.20 -13.21
N ARG A 80 3.59 1.00 -12.75
CA ARG A 80 2.89 -0.26 -13.05
C ARG A 80 2.31 -0.86 -11.77
N PRO A 81 1.07 -1.41 -11.83
CA PRO A 81 0.50 -2.14 -10.71
C PRO A 81 1.31 -3.37 -10.36
N ARG A 82 1.61 -3.53 -9.08
CA ARG A 82 2.09 -4.76 -8.47
C ARG A 82 0.95 -5.35 -7.66
N TYR A 83 0.77 -6.66 -7.73
CA TYR A 83 -0.26 -7.39 -7.00
C TYR A 83 0.38 -8.21 -5.89
N ILE A 84 -0.10 -8.02 -4.67
CA ILE A 84 0.45 -8.62 -3.45
C ILE A 84 -0.70 -9.35 -2.76
N ASN A 85 -0.49 -10.63 -2.46
CA ASN A 85 -1.37 -11.40 -1.60
C ASN A 85 -0.92 -11.17 -0.15
N VAL A 86 -1.81 -10.64 0.68
CA VAL A 86 -1.57 -10.48 2.11
C VAL A 86 -2.56 -11.35 2.88
N HIS A 87 -2.12 -11.87 4.02
CA HIS A 87 -3.01 -12.57 4.92
C HIS A 87 -3.92 -11.57 5.64
N ALA A 88 -5.23 -11.75 5.47
CA ALA A 88 -6.23 -10.94 6.13
C ALA A 88 -7.50 -11.78 6.29
N GLN A 89 -8.07 -11.81 7.50
CA GLN A 89 -9.36 -12.45 7.72
C GLN A 89 -10.46 -11.53 7.18
N LEU A 90 -11.09 -11.94 6.08
CA LEU A 90 -12.23 -11.21 5.51
C LEU A 90 -13.54 -11.84 5.99
N PRO A 91 -14.61 -11.04 6.22
CA PRO A 91 -15.93 -11.60 6.52
C PRO A 91 -16.36 -12.59 5.43
N ARG A 92 -16.97 -13.70 5.83
CA ARG A 92 -17.52 -14.69 4.89
C ARG A 92 -18.54 -14.02 3.97
N ARG A 93 -18.42 -14.33 2.67
CA ARG A 93 -19.36 -13.94 1.62
C ARG A 93 -20.64 -14.78 1.68
#